data_AF-A0A936SXT0-F1
#
_entry.id   AF-A0A936SXT0-F1
#
_cell.length_a   1.000
_cell.length_b   1.000
_cell.length_c   1.000
_cell.angle_alpha   90.00
_cell.angle_beta   90.00
_cell.angle_gamma   90.00
#
_symmetry.space_group_name_H-M   'P 1'
#
loop_
_entity.id
_entity.type
_entity.pdbx_description
1 polymer ?
#
loop_
_entity_poly.entity_id
_entity_poly.type
_entity_poly.pdbx_seq_one_letter_code
_entity_poly.pdbx_strand_id
1 'polypeptide(L)'
;MRVALLPWQPRPGAFALTVLCKATFELRPEESPLAATQEPPWDTGVASDVAPFKRRADVFVLGRAYAPAHATSIMARLVVGNLEKATRVRADRGWIVDGLAPLPPNDPARLASLGVHAATWDPHAWQKRPLPGDIDGACFNVAPADQQLGELAGDERIVLDQLHSVFPRLET
;
A
#
# COMPACT_ATOMS: atom_id res chain seq x y z
N MET A 1 -15.29 5.69 -9.06
CA MET A 1 -14.33 4.63 -9.42
C MET A 1 -13.56 5.02 -10.68
N ARG A 2 -12.28 4.66 -10.76
CA ARG A 2 -11.44 4.73 -11.95
C ARG A 2 -11.04 3.33 -12.39
N VAL A 3 -10.93 3.12 -13.71
CA VAL A 3 -10.50 1.85 -14.30
C VAL A 3 -9.26 2.08 -15.15
N ALA A 4 -8.28 1.18 -15.03
CA ALA A 4 -7.12 1.12 -15.91
C ALA A 4 -6.93 -0.30 -16.45
N LEU A 5 -6.30 -0.42 -17.61
CA LEU A 5 -6.04 -1.67 -18.29
C LEU A 5 -4.54 -1.81 -18.50
N LEU A 6 -3.98 -2.96 -18.11
CA LEU A 6 -2.57 -3.25 -18.27
C LEU A 6 -2.38 -4.56 -19.06
N PRO A 7 -2.01 -4.49 -20.35
CA PRO A 7 -1.55 -5.65 -21.07
C PRO A 7 -0.11 -5.99 -20.68
N TRP A 8 0.20 -7.27 -20.51
CA TRP A 8 1.53 -7.77 -20.16
C TRP A 8 1.73 -9.22 -20.58
N GLN A 9 2.96 -9.74 -20.43
CA GLN A 9 3.28 -11.13 -20.74
C GLN A 9 3.67 -11.92 -19.48
N PRO A 10 2.86 -12.90 -19.03
CA PRO A 10 3.22 -13.75 -17.89
C PRO A 10 4.40 -14.69 -18.16
N ARG A 11 4.62 -15.01 -19.44
CA ARG A 11 5.76 -15.76 -19.94
C ARG A 11 5.94 -15.44 -21.42
N PRO A 12 7.12 -15.69 -22.02
CA PRO A 12 7.36 -15.38 -23.42
C PRO A 12 6.27 -15.94 -24.35
N GLY A 13 5.65 -15.06 -25.14
CA GLY A 13 4.63 -15.43 -26.11
C GLY A 13 3.22 -15.66 -25.55
N ALA A 14 3.01 -15.55 -24.24
CA ALA A 14 1.69 -15.53 -23.63
C ALA A 14 1.30 -14.10 -23.29
N PHE A 15 0.02 -13.74 -23.47
CA PHE A 15 -0.50 -12.41 -23.15
C PHE A 15 -1.57 -12.50 -22.07
N ALA A 16 -1.56 -11.52 -21.16
CA ALA A 16 -2.58 -11.33 -20.14
C ALA A 16 -3.00 -9.85 -20.10
N LEU A 17 -4.21 -9.62 -19.60
CA LEU A 17 -4.75 -8.29 -19.35
C LEU A 17 -5.13 -8.19 -17.88
N THR A 18 -4.49 -7.29 -17.14
CA THR A 18 -4.90 -6.95 -15.78
C THR A 18 -5.86 -5.76 -15.84
N VAL A 19 -7.03 -5.90 -15.24
CA VAL A 19 -8.03 -4.84 -15.08
C VAL A 19 -7.91 -4.28 -13.68
N LEU A 20 -7.69 -2.98 -13.58
CA LEU A 20 -7.47 -2.30 -12.31
C LEU A 20 -8.66 -1.45 -11.97
N CYS A 21 -9.27 -1.73 -10.83
CA CYS A 21 -10.43 -1.03 -10.32
C CYS A 21 -10.02 -0.28 -9.06
N LYS A 22 -10.08 1.06 -9.10
CA LYS A 22 -9.69 1.92 -7.99
C LYS A 22 -10.86 2.79 -7.54
N ALA A 23 -11.12 2.81 -6.24
CA ALA A 23 -12.07 3.69 -5.61
C ALA A 23 -11.38 4.52 -4.51
N THR A 24 -11.76 5.79 -4.40
CA THR A 24 -11.44 6.63 -3.23
C THR A 24 -12.68 6.68 -2.34
N PHE A 25 -12.51 6.43 -1.06
CA PHE A 25 -13.54 6.56 -0.04
C PHE A 25 -13.18 7.71 0.90
N GLU A 26 -14.19 8.38 1.45
CA GLU A 26 -13.99 9.28 2.57
C GLU A 26 -13.92 8.47 3.86
N LEU A 27 -12.98 8.79 4.73
CA LEU A 27 -12.91 8.17 6.05
C LEU A 27 -13.73 9.04 7.00
N ARG A 28 -14.91 8.55 7.36
CA ARG A 28 -15.81 9.20 8.33
C ARG A 28 -16.14 8.19 9.44
N PRO A 29 -16.55 8.66 10.64
CA PRO A 29 -17.05 7.75 11.66
C PRO A 29 -18.24 6.93 11.13
N GLU A 30 -18.30 5.66 11.53
CA GLU A 30 -19.36 4.65 11.23
C GLU A 30 -19.49 4.23 9.77
N GLU A 31 -19.17 5.07 8.80
CA GLU A 31 -19.20 4.70 7.40
C GLU A 31 -18.12 5.40 6.58
N SER A 32 -17.63 4.69 5.57
CA SER A 32 -16.72 5.24 4.56
C SER A 32 -17.39 5.26 3.20
N PRO A 33 -18.17 6.32 2.86
CA PRO A 33 -18.83 6.41 1.57
C PRO A 33 -17.82 6.68 0.45
N LEU A 34 -18.22 6.37 -0.78
CA LEU A 34 -17.42 6.72 -1.96
C LEU A 34 -17.23 8.25 -2.01
N ALA A 35 -15.98 8.69 -2.15
CA ALA A 35 -15.66 10.11 -2.22
C ALA A 35 -16.24 10.73 -3.50
N ALA A 36 -16.80 11.94 -3.38
CA ALA A 36 -17.34 12.70 -4.51
C ALA A 36 -16.27 12.92 -5.61
N THR A 37 -15.02 13.10 -5.19
CA THR A 37 -13.87 13.22 -6.08
C THR A 37 -12.99 11.98 -5.99
N GLN A 38 -12.70 11.37 -7.14
CA GLN A 38 -11.87 10.18 -7.22
C GLN A 38 -10.43 10.55 -7.60
N GLU A 39 -9.50 10.23 -6.72
CA GLU A 39 -8.07 10.43 -6.97
C GLU A 39 -7.55 9.42 -8.02
N PRO A 40 -6.52 9.75 -8.81
CA PRO A 40 -5.85 8.76 -9.65
C PRO A 40 -5.25 7.62 -8.80
N PRO A 41 -4.95 6.45 -9.41
CA PRO A 41 -4.04 5.47 -8.79
C PRO A 41 -2.72 6.15 -8.41
N TRP A 42 -2.13 5.74 -7.30
CA TRP A 42 -0.93 6.36 -6.79
C TRP A 42 0.29 5.82 -7.53
N ASP A 43 1.08 6.70 -8.15
CA ASP A 43 2.35 6.34 -8.77
C ASP A 43 3.46 6.41 -7.70
N THR A 44 3.71 5.28 -7.03
CA THR A 44 4.83 5.16 -6.07
C THR A 44 6.18 5.02 -6.77
N GLY A 45 6.24 4.97 -8.11
CA GLY A 45 7.41 4.46 -8.83
C GLY A 45 7.69 2.97 -8.56
N VAL A 46 6.74 2.28 -7.92
CA VAL A 46 6.67 0.83 -7.92
C VAL A 46 5.34 0.42 -8.49
N ALA A 47 5.34 -0.69 -9.20
CA ALA A 47 4.19 -1.24 -9.87
C ALA A 47 3.02 -1.62 -8.93
N SER A 48 2.98 -1.22 -7.66
CA SER A 48 1.93 -1.53 -6.68
C SER A 48 0.53 -1.49 -7.26
N ASP A 49 0.15 -0.31 -7.73
CA ASP A 49 -1.23 -0.03 -8.14
C ASP A 49 -1.48 -0.50 -9.56
N VAL A 50 -0.45 -0.98 -10.26
CA VAL A 50 -0.49 -1.54 -11.60
C VAL A 50 -0.02 -3.00 -11.62
N ALA A 51 0.07 -3.64 -10.45
CA ALA A 51 0.73 -4.93 -10.32
C ALA A 51 -0.13 -5.98 -11.03
N PRO A 52 0.49 -6.92 -11.75
CA PRO A 52 -0.26 -7.93 -12.46
C PRO A 52 -0.98 -8.86 -11.48
N PHE A 53 -0.33 -9.13 -10.35
CA PHE A 53 -0.83 -9.88 -9.21
C PHE A 53 -0.04 -9.48 -7.95
N LYS A 54 -0.72 -9.43 -6.81
CA LYS A 54 -0.09 -9.37 -5.47
C LYS A 54 -0.55 -10.59 -4.68
N ARG A 55 0.35 -11.14 -3.86
CA ARG A 55 -0.01 -12.29 -3.00
C ARG A 55 -0.87 -11.88 -1.81
N ARG A 56 -0.79 -10.61 -1.42
CA ARG A 56 -1.38 -10.03 -0.22
C ARG A 56 -1.92 -8.64 -0.52
N ALA A 57 -2.92 -8.20 0.22
CA ALA A 57 -3.36 -6.82 0.24
C ALA A 57 -2.38 -5.96 1.06
N ASP A 58 -1.99 -4.80 0.53
CA ASP A 58 -1.11 -3.85 1.22
C ASP A 58 -1.93 -2.85 2.04
N VAL A 59 -1.55 -2.61 3.29
CA VAL A 59 -2.22 -1.65 4.18
C VAL A 59 -1.19 -0.65 4.72
N PHE A 60 -1.34 0.62 4.38
CA PHE A 60 -0.42 1.68 4.81
C PHE A 60 -1.13 3.04 4.85
N VAL A 61 -0.52 4.02 5.51
CA VAL A 61 -1.00 5.41 5.61
C VAL A 61 0.01 6.36 4.98
N LEU A 62 -0.46 7.10 3.98
CA LEU A 62 0.26 8.24 3.44
C LEU A 62 -0.31 9.51 4.06
N GLY A 63 0.43 10.13 4.98
CA GLY A 63 -0.08 11.34 5.60
C GLY A 63 0.66 11.78 6.85
N ARG A 64 -0.11 12.34 7.77
CA ARG A 64 0.37 12.97 8.99
C ARG A 64 -0.29 12.32 10.19
N ALA A 65 0.39 12.38 11.32
CA ALA A 65 -0.22 12.12 12.62
C ALA A 65 -0.54 13.45 13.31
N TYR A 66 -1.60 13.46 14.11
CA TYR A 66 -2.15 14.66 14.74
C TYR A 66 -2.18 14.46 16.25
N ALA A 67 -1.54 15.35 17.00
CA ALA A 67 -1.54 15.27 18.45
C ALA A 67 -2.80 15.95 19.03
N PRO A 68 -3.44 15.37 20.06
CA PRO A 68 -4.66 15.93 20.66
C PRO A 68 -4.37 17.17 21.52
N ALA A 69 -3.11 17.32 21.95
CA ALA A 69 -2.58 18.47 22.66
C ALA A 69 -1.10 18.62 22.31
N HIS A 70 -0.44 19.67 22.80
CA HIS A 70 1.00 19.82 22.64
C HIS A 70 1.76 18.61 23.19
N ALA A 71 2.45 17.89 22.31
CA ALA A 71 3.20 16.69 22.64
C ALA A 71 4.50 16.62 21.83
N THR A 72 5.57 16.11 22.44
CA THR A 72 6.84 15.82 21.75
C THR A 72 6.80 14.46 21.04
N SER A 73 5.90 13.58 21.45
CA SER A 73 5.60 12.33 20.74
C SER A 73 4.17 11.87 20.94
N ILE A 74 3.62 11.19 19.94
CA ILE A 74 2.32 10.53 19.99
C ILE A 74 2.43 9.10 19.47
N MET A 75 1.50 8.24 19.89
CA MET A 75 1.33 6.92 19.28
C MET A 75 0.29 7.06 18.17
N ALA A 76 0.68 6.75 16.93
CA ALA A 76 -0.24 6.64 15.81
C ALA A 76 -0.55 5.16 15.59
N ARG A 77 -1.84 4.82 15.39
CA ARG A 77 -2.28 3.44 15.24
C ARG A 77 -3.27 3.28 14.10
N LEU A 78 -3.04 2.27 13.28
CA LEU A 78 -3.92 1.80 12.21
C LEU A 78 -4.43 0.40 12.55
N VAL A 79 -5.73 0.19 12.38
CA VAL A 79 -6.35 -1.15 12.37
C VAL A 79 -7.13 -1.31 11.08
N VAL A 80 -6.97 -2.46 10.42
CA VAL A 80 -7.79 -2.88 9.27
C VAL A 80 -8.11 -4.36 9.43
N GLY A 81 -9.36 -4.69 9.74
CA GLY A 81 -9.75 -6.07 10.04
C GLY A 81 -8.97 -6.63 11.22
N ASN A 82 -8.19 -7.70 11.00
CA ASN A 82 -7.31 -8.30 12.02
C ASN A 82 -5.88 -7.74 12.02
N LEU A 83 -5.56 -6.79 11.14
CA LEU A 83 -4.27 -6.12 11.10
C LEU A 83 -4.25 -4.95 12.07
N GLU A 84 -3.20 -4.86 12.89
CA GLU A 84 -2.93 -3.74 13.76
C GLU A 84 -1.47 -3.32 13.66
N LYS A 85 -1.23 -2.04 13.38
CA LYS A 85 0.11 -1.45 13.37
C LYS A 85 0.09 -0.14 14.15
N ALA A 86 1.04 0.00 15.07
CA ALA A 86 1.26 1.22 15.83
C ALA A 86 2.71 1.68 15.69
N THR A 87 2.92 2.99 15.59
CA THR A 87 4.26 3.60 15.55
C THR A 87 4.28 4.90 16.34
N ARG A 88 5.42 5.17 16.98
CA ARG A 88 5.63 6.42 17.73
C ARG A 88 6.09 7.52 16.77
N VAL A 89 5.29 8.57 16.66
CA VAL A 89 5.62 9.76 15.87
C VAL A 89 6.19 10.84 16.79
N ARG A 90 7.33 11.44 16.43
CA ARG A 90 8.00 12.52 17.16
C ARG A 90 8.00 13.83 16.37
N ALA A 91 7.88 14.95 17.06
CA ALA A 91 7.66 16.27 16.45
C ALA A 91 8.89 16.90 15.76
N ASP A 92 10.10 16.47 16.10
CA ASP A 92 11.38 17.15 15.81
C ASP A 92 12.15 16.67 14.56
N ARG A 93 11.48 15.93 13.66
CA ARG A 93 11.98 15.38 12.39
C ARG A 93 13.02 14.25 12.49
N GLY A 94 12.79 13.22 11.69
CA GLY A 94 13.73 12.17 11.31
C GLY A 94 12.93 11.07 10.61
N TRP A 95 13.32 10.73 9.38
CA TRP A 95 12.63 9.76 8.51
C TRP A 95 12.21 8.51 9.29
N ILE A 96 10.91 8.34 9.50
CA ILE A 96 10.38 7.11 10.09
C ILE A 96 10.42 6.06 8.98
N VAL A 97 11.53 5.33 8.92
CA VAL A 97 11.61 4.06 8.16
C VAL A 97 10.89 2.93 8.92
N ASP A 98 10.41 3.21 10.14
CA ASP A 98 9.73 2.27 11.05
C ASP A 98 8.26 2.66 11.27
N GLY A 99 7.48 2.74 10.18
CA GLY A 99 6.17 3.39 10.19
C GLY A 99 5.19 2.83 9.18
N LEU A 100 4.00 3.43 9.14
CA LEU A 100 2.88 3.04 8.29
C LEU A 100 3.10 3.37 6.80
N ALA A 101 4.32 3.39 6.29
CA ALA A 101 4.65 3.85 4.94
C ALA A 101 4.97 2.70 3.97
N PRO A 102 4.84 2.92 2.64
CA PRO A 102 5.30 1.95 1.66
C PRO A 102 6.81 1.69 1.70
N LEU A 103 7.20 0.43 1.48
CA LEU A 103 8.55 -0.03 1.23
C LEU A 103 9.11 0.60 -0.06
N PRO A 104 10.33 1.15 -0.05
CA PRO A 104 10.94 1.71 -1.24
C PRO A 104 11.20 0.63 -2.32
N PRO A 105 11.36 1.02 -3.60
CA PRO A 105 11.63 0.08 -4.70
C PRO A 105 12.86 -0.82 -4.48
N ASN A 106 13.88 -0.33 -3.77
CA ASN A 106 15.13 -1.02 -3.51
C ASN A 106 15.19 -1.68 -2.11
N ASP A 107 14.04 -1.84 -1.45
CA ASP A 107 13.97 -2.47 -0.15
C ASP A 107 14.55 -3.91 -0.16
N PRO A 108 15.38 -4.31 0.82
CA PRO A 108 15.98 -5.64 0.87
C PRO A 108 14.97 -6.79 0.83
N ALA A 109 13.81 -6.65 1.47
CA ALA A 109 12.78 -7.70 1.45
C ALA A 109 12.20 -7.86 0.04
N ARG A 110 12.03 -6.75 -0.68
CA ARG A 110 11.59 -6.76 -2.08
C ARG A 110 12.65 -7.35 -2.99
N LEU A 111 13.91 -6.93 -2.85
CA LEU A 111 15.03 -7.48 -3.64
C LEU A 111 15.21 -8.98 -3.39
N ALA A 112 15.03 -9.44 -2.15
CA ALA A 112 15.07 -10.86 -1.82
C ALA A 112 14.01 -11.67 -2.58
N SER A 113 12.78 -11.14 -2.71
CA SER A 113 11.70 -11.80 -3.47
C SER A 113 11.96 -11.89 -4.98
N LEU A 114 12.84 -11.04 -5.52
CA LEU A 114 13.26 -11.07 -6.93
C LEU A 114 14.35 -12.12 -7.21
N GLY A 115 15.04 -12.60 -6.17
CA GLY A 115 16.10 -13.60 -6.28
C GLY A 115 17.17 -13.21 -7.31
N VAL A 116 17.45 -14.12 -8.26
CA VAL A 116 18.46 -13.92 -9.30
C VAL A 116 18.12 -12.76 -10.27
N HIS A 117 16.86 -12.34 -10.33
CA HIS A 117 16.39 -11.30 -11.25
C HIS A 117 16.61 -9.89 -10.72
N ALA A 118 16.93 -9.73 -9.42
CA ALA A 118 17.03 -8.44 -8.75
C ALA A 118 17.97 -7.45 -9.47
N ALA A 119 19.08 -7.94 -10.04
CA ALA A 119 20.06 -7.10 -10.73
C ALA A 119 19.55 -6.47 -12.04
N THR A 120 18.50 -7.04 -12.64
CA THR A 120 17.94 -6.59 -13.93
C THR A 120 16.49 -6.12 -13.83
N TRP A 121 15.93 -6.15 -12.62
CA TRP A 121 14.56 -5.78 -12.36
C TRP A 121 14.40 -4.26 -12.47
N ASP A 122 13.44 -3.84 -13.30
CA ASP A 122 13.01 -2.45 -13.37
C ASP A 122 11.53 -2.38 -12.95
N PRO A 123 11.22 -1.85 -11.76
CA PRO A 123 9.85 -1.76 -11.27
C PRO A 123 8.97 -0.80 -12.10
N HIS A 124 9.55 0.06 -12.94
CA HIS A 124 8.81 0.97 -13.83
C HIS A 124 8.62 0.40 -15.25
N ALA A 125 9.34 -0.66 -15.60
CA ALA A 125 9.35 -1.23 -16.95
C ALA A 125 9.11 -2.73 -17.00
N TRP A 126 8.78 -3.38 -15.88
CA TRP A 126 8.54 -4.83 -15.81
C TRP A 126 7.54 -5.32 -16.87
N GLN A 127 6.50 -4.53 -17.17
CA GLN A 127 5.44 -4.86 -18.13
C GLN A 127 5.92 -4.83 -19.60
N LYS A 128 7.08 -4.21 -19.88
CA LYS A 128 7.65 -4.13 -21.23
C LYS A 128 8.34 -5.44 -21.64
N ARG A 129 8.50 -6.39 -20.72
CA ARG A 129 9.15 -7.68 -20.95
C ARG A 129 8.30 -8.80 -20.33
N PRO A 130 8.44 -10.05 -20.80
CA PRO A 130 7.86 -11.18 -20.10
C PRO A 130 8.37 -11.26 -18.68
N LEU A 131 7.49 -11.57 -17.72
CA LEU A 131 7.93 -11.85 -16.37
C LEU A 131 8.78 -13.14 -16.34
N PRO A 132 9.83 -13.19 -15.50
CA PRO A 132 10.50 -14.44 -15.20
C PRO A 132 9.52 -15.44 -14.59
N GLY A 133 9.57 -16.70 -15.03
CA GLY A 133 8.59 -17.71 -14.61
C GLY A 133 8.67 -18.10 -13.13
N ASP A 134 9.78 -17.78 -12.47
CA ASP A 134 10.09 -18.04 -11.07
C ASP A 134 9.99 -16.80 -10.18
N ILE A 135 9.48 -15.67 -10.69
CA ILE A 135 9.35 -14.45 -9.91
C ILE A 135 8.31 -14.62 -8.79
N ASP A 136 8.65 -14.20 -7.58
CA ASP A 136 7.71 -14.12 -6.49
C ASP A 136 6.88 -12.83 -6.58
N GLY A 137 5.54 -12.95 -6.66
CA GLY A 137 4.62 -11.81 -6.67
C GLY A 137 4.71 -10.89 -5.45
N ALA A 138 5.35 -11.34 -4.36
CA ALA A 138 5.65 -10.49 -3.21
C ALA A 138 6.53 -9.28 -3.58
N CYS A 139 7.27 -9.30 -4.71
CA CYS A 139 8.03 -8.14 -5.16
C CYS A 139 7.15 -6.91 -5.50
N PHE A 140 5.87 -7.15 -5.77
CA PHE A 140 4.88 -6.12 -6.06
C PHE A 140 4.20 -5.55 -4.81
N ASN A 141 4.25 -6.27 -3.68
CA ASN A 141 3.76 -5.76 -2.41
C ASN A 141 4.61 -4.56 -1.96
N VAL A 142 3.94 -3.54 -1.46
CA VAL A 142 4.58 -2.31 -0.99
C VAL A 142 4.42 -2.08 0.49
N ALA A 143 3.51 -2.76 1.16
CA ALA A 143 3.47 -2.72 2.61
C ALA A 143 4.56 -3.64 3.18
N PRO A 144 5.18 -3.29 4.32
CA PRO A 144 5.91 -4.23 5.15
C PRO A 144 5.08 -5.49 5.46
N ALA A 145 5.71 -6.62 5.77
CA ALA A 145 5.01 -7.90 5.95
C ALA A 145 3.99 -7.90 7.10
N ASP A 146 4.22 -7.13 8.16
CA ASP A 146 3.29 -6.91 9.27
C ASP A 146 2.14 -5.95 8.94
N GLN A 147 2.17 -5.38 7.73
CA GLN A 147 1.18 -4.48 7.16
C GLN A 147 0.48 -5.09 5.93
N GLN A 148 0.56 -6.42 5.77
CA GLN A 148 -0.05 -7.16 4.67
C GLN A 148 -1.18 -8.07 5.18
N LEU A 149 -2.30 -8.08 4.45
CA LEU A 149 -3.44 -8.97 4.69
C LEU A 149 -3.55 -10.04 3.61
N GLY A 150 -4.21 -11.16 3.91
CA GLY A 150 -4.46 -12.20 2.91
C GLY A 150 -5.27 -11.67 1.73
N GLU A 151 -6.46 -11.17 2.03
CA GLU A 151 -7.39 -10.53 1.12
C GLU A 151 -8.21 -9.49 1.90
N LEU A 152 -8.90 -8.61 1.17
CA LEU A 152 -9.90 -7.71 1.74
C LEU A 152 -11.29 -8.19 1.31
N ALA A 153 -12.16 -8.46 2.27
CA ALA A 153 -13.56 -8.77 2.11
C ALA A 153 -14.42 -7.53 1.83
N GLY A 154 -13.92 -6.33 2.15
CA GLY A 154 -14.59 -5.06 1.89
C GLY A 154 -15.51 -4.58 3.02
N ASP A 155 -15.59 -5.34 4.11
CA ASP A 155 -16.29 -5.00 5.35
C ASP A 155 -15.33 -4.88 6.54
N GLU A 156 -14.03 -4.72 6.27
CA GLU A 156 -13.03 -4.54 7.32
C GLU A 156 -13.34 -3.32 8.16
N ARG A 157 -13.39 -3.52 9.48
CA ARG A 157 -13.32 -2.42 10.44
C ARG A 157 -12.01 -1.66 10.26
N ILE A 158 -12.09 -0.36 10.01
CA ILE A 158 -10.94 0.54 9.93
C ILE A 158 -10.91 1.41 11.19
N VAL A 159 -9.78 1.42 11.89
CA VAL A 159 -9.55 2.34 13.02
C VAL A 159 -8.30 3.18 12.76
N LEU A 160 -8.46 4.49 12.89
CA LEU A 160 -7.38 5.47 12.82
C LEU A 160 -7.27 6.18 14.16
N ASP A 161 -6.19 5.95 14.91
CA ASP A 161 -5.89 6.68 16.14
C ASP A 161 -4.73 7.65 15.87
N GLN A 162 -4.98 8.94 16.11
CA GLN A 162 -4.10 10.07 15.85
C GLN A 162 -3.67 10.21 14.37
N LEU A 163 -4.45 9.68 13.44
CA LEU A 163 -4.15 9.66 12.00
C LEU A 163 -5.17 10.43 11.14
N HIS A 164 -6.14 11.09 11.78
CA HIS A 164 -7.11 11.95 11.10
C HIS A 164 -7.05 13.37 11.69
N SER A 165 -7.18 14.39 10.84
CA SER A 165 -7.00 15.80 11.23
C SER A 165 -8.11 16.32 12.14
N VAL A 166 -9.33 15.82 11.96
CA VAL A 166 -10.53 16.22 12.73
C VAL A 166 -10.81 15.28 13.90
N PHE A 167 -10.88 13.97 13.65
CA PHE A 167 -11.19 12.97 14.66
C PHE A 167 -9.90 12.39 15.27
N PRO A 168 -9.61 12.61 16.57
CA PRO A 168 -8.43 12.01 17.21
C PRO A 168 -8.46 10.48 17.14
N ARG A 169 -9.66 9.91 17.14
CA ARG A 169 -9.89 8.51 16.81
C ARG A 169 -11.09 8.41 15.88
N LEU A 170 -10.88 7.77 14.72
CA LEU A 170 -11.92 7.45 13.76
C LEU A 170 -12.09 5.95 13.66
N GLU A 171 -13.33 5.51 13.57
CA GLU A 171 -13.72 4.11 13.43
C GLU A 171 -14.87 4.05 12.41
N THR A 172 -14.70 3.23 11.37
CA THR A 172 -15.72 2.94 10.35
C THR A 172 -16.44 1.65 10.71
#